data_AF-A0A2R8C935-F1
#
_entry.id   AF-A0A2R8C935-F1
#
_cell.length_a   1.000
_cell.length_b   1.000
_cell.length_c   1.000
_cell.angle_alpha   90.00
_cell.angle_beta   90.00
_cell.angle_gamma   90.00
#
_symmetry.space_group_name_H-M   'P 1'
#
loop_
_entity.id
_entity.type
_entity.pdbx_description
1 polymer ?
#
loop_
_entity_poly.entity_id
_entity_poly.type
_entity_poly.pdbx_seq_one_letter_code
_entity_poly.pdbx_strand_id
1 'polypeptide(L)'
;MLPSGLSTRWLVASNARAASKTRPQRGSVRSSLHAKGEWERSTNKLRRPAKIPRPLLAHLRRWKAQGCVWAVEYQGARVGDIKRAFAKATTDAKVQPCTPHTLKHTAITWALQNGATIWDAAGYFSTSPETIAKVYGHHSPDFQESALKAVERR
;
A
#
# COMPACT_ATOMS: atom_id res chain seq x y z
N MET A 1 16.65 15.91 20.33
CA MET A 1 16.95 14.47 20.16
C MET A 1 15.62 13.72 20.19
N LEU A 2 15.03 13.44 19.02
CA LEU A 2 13.71 12.80 18.91
C LEU A 2 13.88 11.26 18.91
N PRO A 3 13.02 10.49 19.58
CA PRO A 3 13.13 9.04 19.62
C PRO A 3 12.82 8.45 18.23
N SER A 4 13.80 7.71 17.71
CA SER A 4 13.94 7.17 16.35
C SER A 4 12.89 6.14 15.89
N GLY A 5 11.78 5.97 16.63
CA GLY A 5 10.76 4.95 16.37
C GLY A 5 9.52 5.40 15.59
N LEU A 6 9.30 6.71 15.41
CA LEU A 6 8.07 7.25 14.80
C LEU A 6 8.13 7.35 13.27
N SER A 7 9.33 7.41 12.68
CA SER A 7 9.52 7.67 11.25
C SER A 7 9.18 6.47 10.35
N THR A 8 9.42 5.24 10.81
CA THR A 8 9.22 4.03 9.98
C THR A 8 7.79 3.47 10.02
N ARG A 9 6.88 4.07 10.80
CA ARG A 9 5.55 3.50 11.08
C ARG A 9 4.49 3.78 9.99
N TRP A 10 4.78 4.62 9.00
CA TRP A 10 3.75 5.24 8.14
C TRP A 10 3.67 4.77 6.69
N LEU A 11 4.64 3.98 6.18
CA LEU A 11 4.65 3.54 4.78
C LEU A 11 3.54 2.52 4.42
N VAL A 12 2.76 2.05 5.41
CA VAL A 12 1.75 0.97 5.25
C VAL A 12 0.36 1.49 4.90
N ALA A 13 0.11 2.80 5.02
CA ALA A 13 -1.25 3.34 5.06
C ALA A 13 -1.95 3.52 3.69
N SER A 14 -1.24 3.37 2.57
CA SER A 14 -1.76 3.68 1.23
C SER A 14 -2.87 2.75 0.73
N ASN A 15 -3.01 1.56 1.34
CA ASN A 15 -4.11 0.61 1.09
C ASN A 15 -5.03 0.40 2.32
N ALA A 16 -4.89 1.24 3.36
CA ALA A 16 -5.35 0.94 4.72
C ALA A 16 -6.84 1.19 5.02
N ARG A 17 -7.71 1.36 4.01
CA ARG A 17 -9.17 1.43 4.30
C ARG A 17 -9.74 0.12 4.82
N ALA A 18 -8.97 -0.96 4.72
CA ALA A 18 -9.34 -2.30 5.12
C ALA A 18 -8.64 -2.83 6.37
N ALA A 19 -7.47 -2.28 6.72
CA ALA A 19 -6.68 -2.73 7.87
C ALA A 19 -7.29 -2.32 9.22
N SER A 20 -8.24 -1.39 9.25
CA SER A 20 -8.89 -0.88 10.47
C SER A 20 -10.03 -1.73 11.03
N LYS A 21 -10.50 -2.74 10.29
CA LYS A 21 -11.66 -3.57 10.68
C LYS A 21 -11.33 -5.03 10.96
N THR A 22 -10.09 -5.45 10.76
CA THR A 22 -9.64 -6.85 10.89
C THR A 22 -8.83 -7.04 12.15
N ARG A 23 -9.32 -7.89 13.06
CA ARG A 23 -8.46 -8.58 14.03
C ARG A 23 -7.57 -9.54 13.23
N PRO A 24 -6.23 -9.56 13.40
CA PRO A 24 -5.39 -10.54 12.75
C PRO A 24 -5.84 -11.93 13.21
N GLN A 25 -6.10 -12.86 12.29
CA GLN A 25 -6.48 -14.22 12.67
C GLN A 25 -5.41 -14.82 13.59
N ARG A 26 -5.88 -15.52 14.62
CA ARG A 26 -5.05 -16.22 15.60
C ARG A 26 -4.45 -17.47 14.93
N GLY A 27 -3.46 -17.26 14.06
CA GLY A 27 -2.76 -18.32 13.33
C GLY A 27 -2.17 -17.80 12.03
N SER A 28 -0.83 -17.82 11.93
CA SER A 28 0.01 -17.50 10.77
C SER A 28 -0.28 -16.17 10.04
N VAL A 29 0.68 -15.25 10.03
CA VAL A 29 0.62 -14.11 9.11
C VAL A 29 0.80 -14.66 7.69
N ARG A 30 -0.31 -14.99 7.03
CA ARG A 30 -0.33 -15.45 5.63
C ARG A 30 0.27 -14.35 4.75
N SER A 31 0.88 -14.74 3.62
CA SER A 31 1.48 -13.83 2.64
C SER A 31 0.47 -12.95 1.88
N SER A 32 -0.82 -13.01 2.26
CA SER A 32 -1.92 -12.27 1.67
C SER A 32 -2.64 -11.41 2.72
N LEU A 33 -2.83 -10.12 2.43
CA LEU A 33 -3.69 -9.22 3.21
C LEU A 33 -5.13 -9.41 2.75
N HIS A 34 -5.99 -9.83 3.67
CA HIS A 34 -7.43 -9.82 3.46
C HIS A 34 -7.99 -8.47 3.90
N ALA A 35 -8.64 -7.79 2.97
CA ALA A 35 -9.16 -6.45 3.18
C ALA A 35 -10.54 -6.41 3.89
N LYS A 36 -10.91 -7.49 4.59
CA LYS A 36 -12.26 -7.72 5.12
C LYS A 36 -12.18 -8.17 6.57
N GLY A 37 -12.87 -7.46 7.46
CA GLY A 37 -13.08 -7.87 8.85
C GLY A 37 -13.91 -9.15 8.94
N GLU A 38 -13.64 -9.99 9.95
CA GLU A 38 -14.41 -11.22 10.23
C GLU A 38 -15.93 -10.96 10.30
N TRP A 39 -16.31 -9.77 10.78
CA TRP A 39 -17.69 -9.32 10.97
C TRP A 39 -18.21 -8.38 9.87
N GLU A 40 -17.45 -8.16 8.80
CA GLU A 40 -17.90 -7.29 7.69
C GLU A 40 -18.81 -8.10 6.74
N ARG A 41 -20.02 -7.61 6.45
CA ARG A 41 -20.95 -8.31 5.52
C ARG A 41 -20.29 -8.48 4.16
N SER A 42 -20.36 -9.68 3.58
CA SER A 42 -19.97 -9.90 2.18
C SER A 42 -20.94 -9.12 1.29
N THR A 43 -20.39 -8.18 0.52
CA THR A 43 -21.12 -7.53 -0.57
C THR A 43 -20.58 -8.08 -1.89
N ASN A 44 -21.36 -7.98 -2.98
CA ASN A 44 -20.92 -8.41 -4.32
C ASN A 44 -19.63 -7.72 -4.80
N LYS A 45 -19.22 -6.61 -4.17
CA LYS A 45 -17.91 -5.97 -4.40
C LYS A 45 -16.84 -6.65 -3.54
N LEU A 46 -16.38 -7.83 -3.98
CA LEU A 46 -15.25 -8.54 -3.39
C LEU A 46 -13.97 -7.72 -3.52
N ARG A 47 -13.30 -7.44 -2.39
CA ARG A 47 -11.94 -6.88 -2.39
C ARG A 47 -10.95 -8.02 -2.62
N ARG A 48 -10.26 -8.02 -3.76
CA ARG A 48 -9.27 -9.05 -4.10
C ARG A 48 -8.15 -9.06 -3.03
N PRO A 49 -7.76 -10.22 -2.49
CA PRO A 49 -6.63 -10.29 -1.58
C PRO A 49 -5.35 -9.84 -2.30
N ALA A 50 -4.60 -8.95 -1.67
CA ALA A 50 -3.33 -8.46 -2.21
C ALA A 50 -2.16 -9.20 -1.55
N LYS A 51 -1.12 -9.52 -2.33
CA LYS A 51 0.13 -10.08 -1.80
C LYS A 51 0.81 -9.05 -0.91
N ILE A 52 1.37 -9.48 0.22
CA ILE A 52 2.06 -8.60 1.16
C ILE A 52 3.53 -8.51 0.77
N PRO A 53 4.10 -7.31 0.57
CA PRO A 53 5.54 -7.16 0.39
C PRO A 53 6.31 -7.69 1.61
N ARG A 54 7.46 -8.35 1.37
CA ARG A 54 8.30 -8.92 2.45
C ARG A 54 8.68 -7.89 3.54
N PRO A 55 9.05 -6.63 3.22
CA PRO A 55 9.37 -5.65 4.25
C PRO A 55 8.17 -5.34 5.16
N LEU A 56 6.98 -5.20 4.57
CA LEU A 56 5.75 -5.01 5.33
C LEU A 56 5.46 -6.21 6.22
N LEU A 57 5.62 -7.42 5.70
CA LEU A 57 5.43 -8.64 6.49
C LEU A 57 6.37 -8.71 7.70
N ALA A 58 7.63 -8.29 7.55
CA ALA A 58 8.58 -8.21 8.66
C ALA A 58 8.14 -7.20 9.73
N HIS A 59 7.65 -6.02 9.33
CA HIS A 59 7.09 -5.04 10.25
C HIS A 59 5.87 -5.56 11.02
N LEU A 60 4.94 -6.21 10.31
CA LEU A 60 3.74 -6.80 10.93
C LEU A 60 4.09 -7.89 11.94
N ARG A 61 5.08 -8.75 11.64
CA ARG A 61 5.57 -9.77 12.56
C ARG A 61 6.19 -9.15 13.82
N ARG A 62 7.01 -8.10 13.64
CA ARG A 62 7.63 -7.38 14.75
C ARG A 62 6.58 -6.72 15.65
N TRP A 63 5.60 -6.03 15.08
CA TRP A 63 4.52 -5.40 15.85
C TRP A 63 3.70 -6.43 16.63
N LYS A 64 3.39 -7.57 16.02
CA LYS A 64 2.72 -8.68 16.71
C LYS A 64 3.53 -9.19 17.92
N ALA A 65 4.85 -9.32 17.78
CA ALA A 65 5.73 -9.72 18.88
C ALA A 65 5.80 -8.67 20.00
N GLN A 66 5.60 -7.39 19.67
CA GLN A 66 5.53 -6.27 20.63
C GLN A 66 4.16 -6.13 21.32
N GLY A 67 3.22 -7.05 21.06
CA GLY A 67 1.89 -7.04 21.67
C GLY A 67 0.85 -6.20 20.93
N CYS A 68 1.17 -5.64 19.76
CA CYS A 68 0.18 -4.93 18.95
C CYS A 68 -0.93 -5.90 18.49
N VAL A 69 -2.18 -5.50 18.72
CA VAL A 69 -3.36 -6.29 18.37
C VAL A 69 -3.88 -5.88 17.00
N TRP A 70 -3.74 -4.60 16.63
CA TRP A 70 -4.24 -4.06 15.38
C TRP A 70 -3.10 -3.67 14.44
N ALA A 71 -3.33 -3.77 13.13
CA ALA A 71 -2.35 -3.32 12.14
C ALA A 71 -2.09 -1.80 12.21
N VAL A 72 -3.11 -1.04 12.65
CA VAL A 72 -3.01 0.40 12.91
C VAL A 72 -3.66 0.68 14.26
N GLU A 73 -2.83 0.99 15.26
CA GLU A 73 -3.22 1.27 16.63
C GLU A 73 -2.53 2.51 17.20
N TYR A 74 -3.15 3.13 18.20
CA TYR A 74 -2.62 4.23 18.99
C TYR A 74 -2.88 3.94 20.47
N GLN A 75 -1.82 3.92 21.28
CA GLN A 75 -1.89 3.60 22.72
C GLN A 75 -2.69 2.31 23.04
N GLY A 76 -2.46 1.24 22.26
CA GLY A 76 -3.13 -0.05 22.46
C GLY A 76 -4.58 -0.13 21.95
N ALA A 77 -5.17 1.00 21.54
CA ALA A 77 -6.51 1.04 20.96
C ALA A 77 -6.47 1.07 19.43
N ARG A 78 -7.51 0.52 18.78
CA ARG A 78 -7.65 0.65 17.33
C ARG A 78 -7.86 2.12 16.96
N VAL A 79 -7.34 2.52 15.80
CA VAL A 79 -7.69 3.82 15.23
C VAL A 79 -9.13 3.80 14.71
N GLY A 80 -9.99 4.67 15.28
CA GLY A 80 -11.39 4.79 14.87
C GLY A 80 -11.57 5.48 13.51
N ASP A 81 -10.89 6.61 13.30
CA ASP A 81 -10.91 7.35 12.04
C ASP A 81 -9.51 7.43 11.42
N ILE A 82 -9.29 6.62 10.39
CA ILE A 82 -8.01 6.57 9.65
C ILE A 82 -7.70 7.90 8.98
N LYS A 83 -8.69 8.63 8.47
CA LYS A 83 -8.44 9.89 7.75
C LYS A 83 -7.84 10.93 8.70
N ARG A 84 -8.45 11.10 9.87
CA ARG A 84 -7.96 12.00 10.91
C ARG A 84 -6.59 11.57 11.42
N ALA A 85 -6.42 10.28 11.71
CA ALA A 85 -5.14 9.76 12.18
C ALA A 85 -4.02 9.95 11.15
N PHE A 86 -4.28 9.69 9.87
CA PHE A 86 -3.32 9.89 8.79
C PHE A 86 -2.98 11.37 8.59
N ALA A 87 -3.98 12.26 8.60
CA ALA A 87 -3.74 13.69 8.50
C ALA A 87 -2.90 14.22 9.68
N LYS A 88 -3.16 13.76 10.90
CA LYS A 88 -2.33 14.10 12.06
C LYS A 88 -0.90 13.58 11.89
N ALA A 89 -0.76 12.35 11.42
CA ALA A 89 0.54 11.73 11.21
C ALA A 89 1.40 12.46 10.18
N THR A 90 0.79 12.94 9.09
CA THR A 90 1.51 13.75 8.10
C THR A 90 1.94 15.08 8.69
N THR A 91 1.17 15.66 9.63
CA THR A 91 1.57 16.88 10.38
C THR A 91 2.75 16.63 11.27
N ASP A 92 2.66 15.59 12.08
CA ASP A 92 3.71 15.24 13.02
C ASP A 92 5.02 14.88 12.26
N ALA A 93 4.91 14.31 11.06
CA ALA A 93 6.03 14.00 10.16
C ALA A 93 6.47 15.16 9.24
N LYS A 94 5.73 16.29 9.20
CA LYS A 94 5.99 17.46 8.35
C LYS A 94 6.07 17.15 6.85
N VAL A 95 5.16 16.31 6.35
CA VAL A 95 5.15 15.87 4.93
C VAL A 95 3.90 16.31 4.17
N GLN A 96 3.26 17.42 4.58
CA GLN A 96 2.11 17.94 3.85
C GLN A 96 2.45 18.67 2.55
N PRO A 97 1.53 18.64 1.56
CA PRO A 97 0.27 17.90 1.56
C PRO A 97 0.47 16.43 1.14
N CYS A 98 0.16 15.49 2.03
CA CYS A 98 0.22 14.06 1.74
C CYS A 98 -1.10 13.39 2.11
N THR A 99 -1.63 12.59 1.18
CA THR A 99 -2.83 11.77 1.37
C THR A 99 -2.52 10.31 1.05
N PRO A 100 -3.37 9.35 1.47
CA PRO A 100 -3.22 7.96 1.03
C PRO A 100 -3.23 7.80 -0.50
N HIS A 101 -3.93 8.70 -1.21
CA HIS A 101 -3.93 8.71 -2.67
C HIS A 101 -2.56 9.12 -3.23
N THR A 102 -1.92 10.14 -2.65
CA THR A 102 -0.54 10.55 -2.97
C THR A 102 0.42 9.37 -2.84
N LEU A 103 0.35 8.64 -1.73
CA LEU A 103 1.21 7.47 -1.53
C LEU A 103 0.91 6.34 -2.53
N LYS A 104 -0.35 6.17 -2.95
CA LYS A 104 -0.71 5.21 -3.99
C LYS A 104 -0.11 5.61 -5.34
N HIS A 105 -0.14 6.89 -5.72
CA HIS A 105 0.52 7.39 -6.94
C HIS A 105 2.01 7.03 -6.93
N THR A 106 2.71 7.38 -5.84
CA THR A 106 4.13 7.08 -5.69
C THR A 106 4.42 5.58 -5.78
N ALA A 107 3.61 4.73 -5.15
CA ALA A 107 3.80 3.28 -5.19
C ALA A 107 3.60 2.70 -6.61
N ILE A 108 2.66 3.23 -7.39
CA ILE A 108 2.46 2.81 -8.79
C ILE A 108 3.68 3.21 -9.63
N THR A 109 4.15 4.46 -9.50
CA THR A 109 5.35 4.94 -10.20
C THR A 109 6.56 4.05 -9.89
N TRP A 110 6.81 3.75 -8.61
CA TRP A 110 7.92 2.86 -8.23
C TRP A 110 7.78 1.44 -8.75
N ALA A 111 6.56 0.90 -8.82
CA ALA A 111 6.37 -0.44 -9.38
C ALA A 111 6.76 -0.48 -10.87
N LEU A 112 6.34 0.51 -11.65
CA LEU A 112 6.68 0.59 -13.08
C LEU A 112 8.16 0.86 -13.31
N GLN A 113 8.78 1.76 -12.53
CA GLN A 113 10.22 2.02 -12.59
C GLN A 113 11.05 0.77 -12.30
N ASN A 114 10.54 -0.12 -11.43
CA ASN A 114 11.16 -1.40 -11.12
C ASN A 114 10.78 -2.52 -12.11
N GLY A 115 10.21 -2.20 -13.26
CA GLY A 115 9.92 -3.15 -14.35
C GLY A 115 8.61 -3.93 -14.21
N ALA A 116 7.68 -3.52 -13.35
CA ALA A 116 6.35 -4.12 -13.36
C ALA A 116 5.61 -3.79 -14.66
N THR A 117 4.91 -4.76 -15.25
CA THR A 117 4.04 -4.49 -16.39
C THR A 117 2.83 -3.64 -15.97
N ILE A 118 2.24 -2.92 -16.92
CA ILE A 118 1.00 -2.15 -16.68
C ILE A 118 -0.11 -3.04 -16.12
N TRP A 119 -0.22 -4.28 -16.60
CA TRP A 119 -1.24 -5.24 -16.17
C TRP A 119 -1.01 -5.73 -14.73
N ASP A 120 0.24 -6.02 -14.37
CA ASP A 120 0.57 -6.42 -12.99
C ASP A 120 0.31 -5.28 -12.02
N ALA A 121 0.72 -4.06 -12.37
CA ALA A 121 0.46 -2.88 -11.56
C ALA A 121 -1.05 -2.62 -11.43
N ALA A 122 -1.83 -2.78 -12.51
CA ALA A 122 -3.28 -2.63 -12.49
C ALA A 122 -3.95 -3.62 -11.54
N GLY A 123 -3.58 -4.90 -11.65
CA GLY A 123 -4.09 -5.96 -10.79
C GLY A 123 -3.75 -5.74 -9.33
N TYR A 124 -2.52 -5.30 -9.03
CA TYR A 124 -2.04 -5.10 -7.66
C TYR A 124 -2.63 -3.85 -6.99
N PHE A 125 -2.68 -2.72 -7.70
CA PHE A 125 -3.14 -1.44 -7.14
C PHE A 125 -4.65 -1.21 -7.29
N SER A 126 -5.39 -2.13 -7.92
CA SER A 126 -6.82 -1.96 -8.23
C SER A 126 -7.09 -0.64 -8.96
N THR A 127 -6.25 -0.35 -9.97
CA THR A 127 -6.37 0.80 -10.87
C THR A 127 -6.47 0.25 -12.29
N SER A 128 -7.26 0.87 -13.15
CA SER A 128 -7.43 0.34 -14.51
C SER A 128 -6.11 0.41 -15.30
N PRO A 129 -5.81 -0.56 -16.18
CA PRO A 129 -4.65 -0.54 -17.06
C PRO A 129 -4.59 0.74 -17.90
N GLU A 130 -5.73 1.24 -18.38
CA GLU A 130 -5.83 2.46 -19.18
C GLU A 130 -5.41 3.68 -18.36
N THR A 131 -5.84 3.75 -17.10
CA THR A 131 -5.43 4.81 -16.18
C THR A 131 -3.93 4.72 -15.92
N ILE A 132 -3.39 3.51 -15.74
CA ILE A 132 -1.96 3.34 -15.46
C ILE A 132 -1.13 3.72 -16.67
N ALA A 133 -1.50 3.24 -17.87
CA ALA A 133 -0.84 3.58 -19.12
C ALA A 133 -0.84 5.09 -19.35
N LYS A 134 -1.99 5.75 -19.19
CA LYS A 134 -2.15 7.19 -19.39
C LYS A 134 -1.34 8.02 -18.41
N VAL A 135 -1.37 7.68 -17.12
CA VAL A 135 -0.82 8.55 -16.07
C VAL A 135 0.64 8.23 -15.76
N TYR A 136 1.05 6.96 -15.81
CA TYR A 136 2.37 6.52 -15.34
C TYR A 136 3.17 5.72 -16.36
N GLY A 137 2.62 5.37 -17.53
CA GLY A 137 3.30 4.49 -18.50
C GLY A 137 4.69 4.97 -18.91
N HIS A 138 4.91 6.29 -18.92
CA HIS A 138 6.19 6.93 -19.21
C HIS A 138 7.29 6.71 -18.16
N HIS A 139 6.95 6.17 -16.99
CA HIS A 139 7.93 5.83 -15.95
C HIS A 139 8.53 4.43 -16.09
N SER A 140 8.03 3.61 -17.02
CA SER A 140 8.59 2.29 -17.29
C SER A 140 10.01 2.43 -17.88
N PRO A 141 10.99 1.60 -17.48
CA PRO A 141 12.31 1.60 -18.12
C PRO A 141 12.23 1.24 -19.62
N ASP A 142 11.27 0.39 -19.99
CA ASP A 142 11.05 -0.04 -21.37
C ASP A 142 10.24 0.99 -22.20
N PHE A 143 9.96 2.17 -21.64
CA PHE A 143 9.16 3.18 -22.32
C PHE A 143 9.86 3.61 -23.61
N GLN A 144 9.13 3.50 -24.73
CA GLN A 144 9.60 3.77 -26.10
C GLN A 144 10.70 2.83 -26.63
N GLU A 145 11.19 1.84 -25.85
CA GLU A 145 12.29 0.96 -26.30
C GLU A 145 11.91 0.17 -27.57
N SER A 146 10.69 -0.35 -27.62
CA SER A 146 10.17 -1.05 -28.81
C SER A 146 10.00 -0.11 -30.01
N ALA A 147 9.58 1.13 -29.77
CA ALA A 147 9.43 2.14 -30.82
C ALA A 147 10.79 2.56 -31.38
N LEU A 148 11.80 2.77 -30.51
CA LEU A 148 13.17 3.07 -30.91
C LEU A 148 13.74 1.95 -31.78
N LYS A 149 13.65 0.68 -31.34
CA LYS A 149 14.10 -0.48 -32.11
C LYS A 149 13.43 -0.58 -33.49
N ALA A 150 12.13 -0.26 -33.57
CA ALA A 150 11.40 -0.27 -34.84
C ALA A 150 11.89 0.82 -35.80
N VAL A 151 12.26 1.99 -35.29
CA VAL A 151 12.81 3.10 -36.08
C VAL A 151 14.25 2.82 -36.53
N GLU A 152 15.06 2.19 -35.67
CA GLU A 152 16.46 1.87 -35.95
C GLU A 152 16.65 0.69 -36.92
N ARG A 153 15.60 -0.11 -37.14
CA ARG A 153 15.62 -1.26 -38.05
C ARG A 153 15.67 -0.79 -39.51
N ARG A 154 16.87 -0.45 -39.97
CA ARG A 154 17.27 -0.35 -41.39
C ARG A 154 17.75 -1.69 -41.91
#